data_AF-A0A7S3TUT4-F1
#
_entry.id   AF-A0A7S3TUT4-F1
#
_cell.length_a   1.000
_cell.length_b   1.000
_cell.length_c   1.000
_cell.angle_alpha   90.00
_cell.angle_beta   90.00
_cell.angle_gamma   90.00
#
_symmetry.space_group_name_H-M   'P 1'
#
loop_
_entity.id
_entity.type
_entity.pdbx_description
1 polymer ?
#
loop_
_entity_poly.entity_id
_entity_poly.type
_entity_poly.pdbx_seq_one_letter_code
_entity_poly.pdbx_strand_id
1 'polypeptide(L)'
;ESYGQQPLVVCTVCGPYRTGKSYLLNLLLGRIQHSSGQFRVGATTRACTEGIWMWGVGSAGSNMLFLDCEGFGSTDSDRTRDAKLMSLCLLISSIFLLNTKGVLSEGLFNALSLVCRLAEHIEEHGQEASRP
;
A
#
# COMPACT_ATOMS: atom_id res chain seq x y z
N GLU A 1 8.49 26.15 6.61
CA GLU A 1 8.56 24.85 5.90
C GLU A 1 9.04 23.78 6.87
N SER A 2 8.17 22.93 7.41
CA SER A 2 8.49 21.98 8.49
C SER A 2 8.42 20.50 8.08
N TYR A 3 8.06 20.21 6.82
CA TYR A 3 7.72 18.86 6.37
C TYR A 3 8.94 17.93 6.16
N GLY A 4 10.17 18.39 6.38
CA GLY A 4 11.40 17.60 6.17
C GLY A 4 12.16 17.20 7.42
N GLN A 5 11.75 17.63 8.62
CA GLN A 5 12.52 17.37 9.86
C GLN A 5 11.89 16.35 10.80
N GLN A 6 10.63 15.97 10.58
CA GLN A 6 9.96 14.97 11.41
C GLN A 6 9.95 13.60 10.74
N PRO A 7 10.10 12.50 11.51
CA PRO A 7 10.03 11.15 10.97
C PRO A 7 8.71 10.91 10.24
N LEU A 8 8.79 10.26 9.07
CA LEU A 8 7.62 9.85 8.29
C LEU A 8 7.38 8.35 8.47
N VAL A 9 6.18 7.99 8.92
CA VAL A 9 5.72 6.61 9.00
C VAL A 9 4.75 6.36 7.85
N VAL A 10 5.08 5.43 6.97
CA VAL A 10 4.24 5.08 5.81
C VAL A 10 3.44 3.82 6.11
N CYS A 11 2.11 3.93 6.17
CA CYS A 11 1.19 2.83 6.37
C CYS A 11 0.44 2.52 5.07
N THR A 12 0.72 1.38 4.46
CA THR A 12 0.17 1.01 3.16
C THR A 12 -0.80 -0.15 3.27
N VAL A 13 -1.95 -0.06 2.60
CA VAL A 13 -2.89 -1.17 2.47
C VAL A 13 -2.88 -1.69 1.03
N CYS A 14 -2.46 -2.94 0.88
CA CYS A 14 -2.46 -3.69 -0.38
C CYS A 14 -3.38 -4.91 -0.26
N GLY A 15 -3.71 -5.53 -1.39
CA GLY A 15 -4.56 -6.72 -1.41
C GLY A 15 -5.41 -6.81 -2.68
N PRO A 16 -6.10 -7.94 -2.89
CA PRO A 16 -6.93 -8.14 -4.07
C PRO A 16 -7.96 -7.01 -4.26
N TYR A 17 -8.41 -6.81 -5.50
CA TYR A 17 -9.54 -5.92 -5.75
C TYR A 17 -10.77 -6.33 -4.93
N ARG A 18 -11.57 -5.33 -4.52
CA ARG A 18 -12.84 -5.54 -3.79
C ARG A 18 -12.73 -6.18 -2.40
N THR A 19 -11.56 -6.12 -1.74
CA THR A 19 -11.39 -6.59 -0.36
C THR A 19 -11.72 -5.56 0.72
N GLY A 20 -12.04 -4.31 0.36
CA GLY A 20 -12.42 -3.26 1.32
C GLY A 20 -11.25 -2.43 1.86
N LYS A 21 -10.15 -2.32 1.10
CA LYS A 21 -8.92 -1.59 1.49
C LYS A 21 -9.18 -0.13 1.86
N SER A 22 -9.77 0.64 0.94
CA SER A 22 -10.13 2.05 1.14
C SER A 22 -11.09 2.25 2.32
N TYR A 23 -11.99 1.29 2.55
CA TYR A 23 -12.89 1.32 3.70
C TYR A 23 -12.14 1.10 5.02
N LEU A 24 -11.24 0.11 5.08
CA LEU A 24 -10.38 -0.12 6.24
C LEU A 24 -9.54 1.13 6.56
N LEU A 25 -8.96 1.78 5.55
CA LEU A 25 -8.21 3.02 5.73
C LEU A 25 -9.07 4.16 6.27
N ASN A 26 -10.27 4.35 5.75
CA ASN A 26 -11.19 5.38 6.27
C ASN A 26 -11.58 5.10 7.73
N LEU A 27 -11.73 3.84 8.14
CA LEU A 27 -11.97 3.50 9.54
C LEU A 27 -10.78 3.85 10.44
N LEU A 28 -9.55 3.58 10.00
CA LEU A 28 -8.33 3.95 10.73
C LEU A 28 -8.20 5.47 10.84
N LEU A 29 -8.36 6.18 9.73
CA LEU A 29 -8.31 7.65 9.68
C LEU A 29 -9.39 8.31 10.56
N GLY A 30 -10.60 7.76 10.57
CA GLY A 30 -11.69 8.23 11.43
C GLY A 30 -11.37 8.13 12.93
N ARG A 31 -10.51 7.19 13.34
CA ARG A 31 -10.04 7.07 14.72
C ARG A 31 -8.92 8.06 15.07
N ILE A 32 -8.12 8.46 14.09
CA ILE A 32 -6.93 9.30 14.30
C ILE A 32 -7.25 10.79 14.17
N GLN A 33 -8.06 11.19 13.19
CA GLN A 33 -8.34 12.60 12.89
C GLN A 33 -9.81 13.00 13.08
N HIS A 34 -10.67 12.12 13.62
CA HIS A 34 -12.12 12.34 13.71
C HIS A 34 -12.76 12.81 12.39
N SER A 35 -12.15 12.46 11.26
CA SER A 35 -12.51 12.95 9.94
C SER A 35 -13.04 11.79 9.11
N SER A 36 -14.18 11.96 8.46
CA SER A 36 -14.84 10.90 7.69
C SER A 36 -14.63 11.06 6.18
N GLY A 37 -14.14 10.01 5.51
CA GLY A 37 -14.29 9.82 4.05
C GLY A 37 -13.17 10.38 3.18
N GLN A 38 -11.91 9.99 3.42
CA GLN A 38 -10.75 10.49 2.67
C GLN A 38 -10.50 9.69 1.38
N PHE A 39 -10.57 8.36 1.45
CA PHE A 39 -10.43 7.48 0.28
C PHE A 39 -11.79 7.15 -0.32
N ARG A 40 -11.87 7.16 -1.65
CA ARG A 40 -13.10 6.82 -2.37
C ARG A 40 -13.43 5.34 -2.21
N VAL A 41 -14.62 5.04 -1.71
CA VAL A 41 -15.15 3.67 -1.63
C VAL A 41 -16.20 3.49 -2.73
N GLY A 42 -15.97 2.58 -3.68
CA GLY A 42 -16.93 2.29 -4.74
C GLY A 42 -17.74 1.02 -4.50
N ALA A 43 -19.02 1.05 -4.88
CA ALA A 43 -19.93 -0.09 -4.79
C ALA A 43 -19.86 -1.03 -6.02
N THR A 44 -19.26 -0.60 -7.13
CA THR A 44 -19.32 -1.26 -8.45
C THR A 44 -18.22 -2.31 -8.67
N THR A 45 -18.38 -3.16 -9.68
CA THR A 45 -17.47 -4.28 -9.99
C THR A 45 -16.09 -3.86 -10.53
N ARG A 46 -15.91 -2.62 -10.99
CA ARG A 46 -14.61 -2.11 -11.47
C ARG A 46 -13.66 -1.81 -10.30
N ALA A 47 -12.35 -1.91 -10.55
CA ALA A 47 -11.35 -1.40 -9.61
C ALA A 47 -11.67 0.07 -9.29
N CYS A 48 -11.84 0.39 -8.01
CA CYS A 48 -12.25 1.72 -7.57
C CYS A 48 -11.05 2.65 -7.35
N THR A 49 -9.89 2.07 -7.03
CA THR A 49 -8.62 2.74 -6.81
C THR A 49 -7.71 2.38 -7.97
N GLU A 50 -7.20 3.36 -8.70
CA GLU A 50 -6.18 3.20 -9.74
C GLU A 50 -4.86 3.79 -9.24
N GLY A 51 -3.76 3.04 -9.40
CA GLY A 51 -2.44 3.44 -8.93
C GLY A 51 -2.30 3.40 -7.39
N ILE A 52 -1.67 4.44 -6.83
CA ILE A 52 -1.44 4.59 -5.38
C ILE A 52 -2.00 5.94 -4.95
N TRP A 53 -2.92 5.93 -4.00
CA TRP A 53 -3.50 7.13 -3.42
C TRP A 53 -2.90 7.38 -2.05
N MET A 54 -2.65 8.65 -1.72
CA MET A 54 -1.94 9.03 -0.50
C MET A 54 -2.76 10.00 0.34
N TRP A 55 -2.75 9.81 1.65
CA TRP A 55 -3.34 10.75 2.60
C TRP A 55 -2.40 10.99 3.79
N GLY A 56 -2.01 12.25 3.99
CA GLY A 56 -1.09 12.66 5.06
C GLY A 56 -1.84 13.09 6.32
N VAL A 57 -1.32 12.64 7.47
CA VAL A 57 -1.78 13.02 8.81
C VAL A 57 -0.58 13.52 9.60
N GLY A 58 -0.57 14.82 9.92
CA GLY A 58 0.43 15.42 10.80
C GLY A 58 0.01 15.30 12.26
N SER A 59 0.93 14.90 13.13
CA SER A 59 0.79 14.96 14.59
C SER A 59 2.03 15.58 15.22
N ALA A 60 1.93 16.08 16.46
CA ALA A 60 3.07 16.65 17.15
C ALA A 60 4.13 15.58 17.45
N GLY A 61 5.15 15.45 16.58
CA GLY A 61 6.31 14.56 16.75
C GLY A 61 6.48 13.50 15.67
N SER A 62 5.47 13.22 14.86
CA SER A 62 5.59 12.32 13.71
C SER A 62 4.53 12.61 12.63
N ASN A 63 4.95 12.45 11.37
CA ASN A 63 4.07 12.50 10.22
C ASN A 63 3.70 11.07 9.81
N MET A 64 2.42 10.82 9.57
CA MET A 64 1.94 9.53 9.05
C MET A 64 1.39 9.70 7.65
N LEU A 65 1.77 8.81 6.74
CA LEU A 65 1.27 8.75 5.38
C LEU A 65 0.52 7.45 5.17
N PHE A 66 -0.77 7.54 4.84
CA PHE A 66 -1.57 6.38 4.48
C PHE A 66 -1.59 6.20 2.97
N LEU A 67 -1.28 4.98 2.52
CA LEU A 67 -1.31 4.61 1.11
C LEU A 67 -2.42 3.59 0.84
N ASP A 68 -3.36 3.94 -0.04
CA ASP A 68 -4.35 3.01 -0.62
C ASP A 68 -3.87 2.58 -2.00
N CYS A 69 -3.40 1.34 -2.12
CA CYS A 69 -2.92 0.80 -3.39
C CYS A 69 -4.07 0.17 -4.19
N GLU A 70 -3.98 0.24 -5.52
CA GLU A 70 -4.88 -0.46 -6.43
C GLU A 70 -4.95 -1.96 -6.11
N GLY A 71 -6.15 -2.53 -6.30
CA GLY A 71 -6.36 -3.95 -6.04
C GLY A 71 -5.88 -4.82 -7.18
N PHE A 72 -5.08 -5.83 -6.86
CA PHE A 72 -4.59 -6.81 -7.83
C PHE A 72 -5.58 -7.94 -8.12
N GLY A 73 -5.35 -8.67 -9.21
CA GLY A 73 -6.07 -9.88 -9.58
C GLY A 73 -7.44 -9.65 -10.22
N SER A 74 -7.70 -8.48 -10.81
CA SER A 74 -8.89 -8.28 -11.63
C SER A 74 -8.78 -9.08 -12.94
N THR A 75 -9.89 -9.33 -13.62
CA THR A 75 -9.89 -10.11 -14.88
C THR A 75 -9.05 -9.46 -15.98
N ASP A 76 -8.86 -8.15 -15.90
CA ASP A 76 -8.14 -7.34 -16.88
C ASP A 76 -6.72 -6.95 -16.39
N SER A 77 -6.27 -7.39 -15.21
CA SER A 77 -4.97 -7.00 -14.67
C SER A 77 -3.82 -7.89 -15.14
N ASP A 78 -2.70 -7.26 -15.47
CA ASP A 78 -1.42 -7.93 -15.72
C ASP A 78 -0.76 -8.31 -14.40
N ARG A 79 -0.49 -9.60 -14.19
CA ARG A 79 0.18 -10.14 -13.00
C ARG A 79 1.54 -9.49 -12.75
N THR A 80 2.27 -9.12 -13.82
CA THR A 80 3.57 -8.45 -13.72
C THR A 80 3.42 -7.04 -13.18
N ARG A 81 2.41 -6.30 -13.65
CA ARG A 81 2.06 -4.97 -13.13
C ARG A 81 1.65 -5.06 -11.66
N ASP A 82 0.81 -6.02 -11.32
CA ASP A 82 0.35 -6.24 -9.95
C ASP A 82 1.52 -6.53 -8.99
N ALA A 83 2.47 -7.39 -9.40
CA ALA A 83 3.67 -7.67 -8.63
C ALA A 83 4.58 -6.44 -8.49
N LYS A 84 4.77 -5.65 -9.56
CA LYS A 84 5.55 -4.40 -9.52
C LYS A 84 4.92 -3.37 -8.59
N LEU A 85 3.61 -3.16 -8.68
CA LEU A 85 2.88 -2.24 -7.82
C LEU A 85 2.98 -2.66 -6.35
N MET A 86 2.76 -3.95 -6.07
CA MET A 86 2.86 -4.48 -4.71
C MET A 86 4.28 -4.39 -4.15
N SER A 87 5.31 -4.58 -4.98
CA SER A 87 6.71 -4.42 -4.57
C SER A 87 7.06 -2.97 -4.26
N LEU A 88 6.59 -2.03 -5.09
CA LEU A 88 6.74 -0.60 -4.81
C LEU A 88 6.05 -0.24 -3.49
N CYS A 89 4.79 -0.66 -3.30
CA CYS A 89 4.04 -0.43 -2.06
C CYS A 89 4.78 -1.05 -0.86
N LEU A 90 5.38 -2.24 -0.97
CA LEU A 90 6.15 -2.86 0.11
C LEU A 90 7.41 -2.05 0.45
N LEU A 91 8.21 -1.70 -0.56
CA LEU A 91 9.49 -0.98 -0.40
C LEU A 91 9.34 0.38 0.28
N ILE A 92 8.26 1.12 -0.03
CA ILE A 92 8.03 2.45 0.54
C ILE A 92 7.34 2.40 1.93
N SER A 93 6.91 1.23 2.38
CA SER A 93 6.13 1.08 3.61
C SER A 93 6.99 0.95 4.85
N SER A 94 6.64 1.68 5.91
CA SER A 94 7.06 1.34 7.28
C SER A 94 6.14 0.27 7.88
N ILE A 95 4.87 0.26 7.48
CA ILE A 95 3.85 -0.71 7.88
C ILE A 95 3.12 -1.15 6.61
N PHE A 96 3.16 -2.45 6.31
CA PHE A 96 2.49 -3.03 5.15
C PHE A 96 1.33 -3.93 5.59
N LEU A 97 0.10 -3.52 5.27
CA LEU A 97 -1.13 -4.22 5.60
C LEU A 97 -1.65 -4.95 4.35
N LEU A 98 -1.61 -6.28 4.39
CA LEU A 98 -2.18 -7.11 3.34
C LEU A 98 -3.62 -7.50 3.67
N ASN A 99 -4.57 -6.89 2.96
CA ASN A 99 -5.99 -7.10 3.17
C ASN A 99 -6.56 -8.13 2.19
N THR A 100 -6.86 -9.33 2.71
CA THR A 100 -7.41 -10.46 1.95
C THR A 100 -8.78 -10.87 2.47
N LYS A 101 -9.60 -11.50 1.63
CA LYS A 101 -10.88 -12.10 2.03
C LYS A 101 -10.79 -13.62 1.99
N GLY A 102 -11.36 -14.28 3.00
CA GLY A 102 -11.38 -15.74 3.08
C GLY A 102 -10.05 -16.34 3.53
N VAL A 103 -9.79 -17.59 3.12
CA VAL A 103 -8.59 -18.34 3.49
C VAL A 103 -7.39 -17.85 2.70
N LEU A 104 -6.22 -17.82 3.34
CA LEU A 104 -4.97 -17.53 2.67
C LEU A 104 -4.67 -18.62 1.65
N SER A 105 -4.50 -18.23 0.39
CA SER A 105 -4.19 -19.16 -0.70
C SER A 105 -2.69 -19.24 -0.95
N GLU A 106 -2.23 -20.38 -1.46
CA GLU A 106 -0.85 -20.55 -1.90
C GLU A 106 -0.45 -19.51 -2.97
N GLY A 107 -1.38 -19.15 -3.86
CA GLY A 107 -1.16 -18.11 -4.87
C GLY A 107 -0.83 -16.74 -4.27
N LEU A 108 -1.44 -16.38 -3.13
CA LEU A 108 -1.12 -15.15 -2.42
C LEU A 108 0.30 -15.20 -1.85
N PHE A 109 0.67 -16.31 -1.22
CA PHE A 109 2.02 -16.49 -0.68
C PHE A 109 3.09 -16.49 -1.77
N ASN A 110 2.81 -17.08 -2.94
CA ASN A 110 3.69 -17.04 -4.10
C ASN A 110 3.87 -15.60 -4.62
N ALA A 111 2.80 -14.82 -4.69
CA ALA A 111 2.87 -13.40 -5.06
C ALA A 111 3.69 -12.60 -4.03
N LEU A 112 3.47 -12.81 -2.74
CA LEU A 112 4.25 -12.17 -1.68
C LEU A 112 5.73 -12.55 -1.75
N SER A 113 6.04 -13.83 -1.96
CA SER A 113 7.42 -14.31 -2.10
C SER A 113 8.15 -13.67 -3.29
N LEU A 114 7.45 -13.49 -4.42
CA LEU A 114 8.01 -12.78 -5.57
C LEU A 114 8.28 -11.31 -5.24
N VAL A 115 7.35 -10.68 -4.51
CA VAL A 115 7.48 -9.27 -4.11
C VAL A 115 8.61 -9.07 -3.12
N CYS A 116 8.76 -9.92 -2.11
CA CYS A 116 9.89 -9.84 -1.18
C CYS A 116 11.22 -9.99 -1.92
N ARG A 117 11.32 -10.96 -2.84
CA ARG A 117 12.54 -11.15 -3.66
C ARG A 117 12.83 -9.95 -4.55
N LEU A 118 11.81 -9.34 -5.15
CA LEU A 118 11.99 -8.14 -5.97
C LEU A 118 12.42 -6.95 -5.09
N ALA A 119 11.87 -6.81 -3.89
CA ALA A 119 12.24 -5.78 -2.93
C ALA A 119 13.70 -5.94 -2.47
N GLU A 120 14.11 -7.16 -2.08
CA GLU A 120 15.50 -7.49 -1.71
C GLU A 120 16.45 -7.18 -2.87
N HIS A 121 16.12 -7.61 -4.09
CA HIS A 121 16.95 -7.36 -5.26
C HIS A 121 17.11 -5.85 -5.55
N ILE A 122 16.04 -5.06 -5.42
CA ILE A 122 16.09 -3.61 -5.58
C ILE A 122 16.93 -2.96 -4.48
N GLU A 123 16.82 -3.43 -3.24
CA GLU A 123 17.60 -2.92 -2.12
C GLU A 123 19.10 -3.20 -2.31
N GLU A 124 19.48 -4.42 -2.70
CA GLU A 124 20.87 -4.80 -2.99
C GLU A 124 21.48 -3.92 -4.10
N HIS A 125 20.79 -3.80 -5.25
CA HIS A 125 21.29 -3.00 -6.38
C HIS A 125 21.27 -1.50 -6.08
N GLY A 126 20.28 -1.05 -5.30
CA GLY A 126 20.22 0.32 -4.82
C GLY A 126 21.41 0.65 -3.92
N GLN A 127 21.78 -0.25 -3.02
CA GLN A 127 22.96 -0.09 -2.17
C GLN A 127 24.26 -0.10 -2.99
N GLU A 128 24.37 -0.97 -4.01
CA GLU A 128 25.52 -0.96 -4.93
C GLU A 128 25.66 0.35 -5.71
N ALA A 129 24.55 0.90 -6.23
CA ALA A 129 24.54 2.19 -6.92
C ALA A 129 24.80 3.39 -5.99
N SER A 130 24.57 3.21 -4.68
CA SER A 130 24.80 4.23 -3.64
C SER A 130 26.21 4.18 -3.05
N ARG A 131 27.02 3.16 -3.39
CA ARG A 131 28.42 3.09 -2.98
C ARG A 131 29.23 4.10 -3.80
N PRO A 132 30.06 4.94 -3.15
CA PRO A 132 30.88 5.94 -3.84
C PRO A 132 31.96 5.32 -4.73
#